data_AF-A0A1I6MYF9-F1
#
_entry.id   AF-A0A1I6MYF9-F1
#
_cell.length_a   1.000
_cell.length_b   1.000
_cell.length_c   1.000
_cell.angle_alpha   90.00
_cell.angle_beta   90.00
_cell.angle_gamma   90.00
#
_symmetry.space_group_name_H-M   'P 1'
#
loop_
_entity.id
_entity.type
_entity.pdbx_description
1 polymer ?
#
loop_
_entity_poly.entity_id
_entity_poly.type
_entity_poly.pdbx_seq_one_letter_code
_entity_poly.pdbx_strand_id
1 'polypeptide(L)'
;MTVFSRRLLAAVSAIAILPALCSLSGCGSASATTTTSTTTGNNTSTGYDAVYKATNWGSNVTATFPTTCTMTLKTTGVPAYHAAYYLAPVTGTGTVVATTPSGLKLGVIAYTSIANALGGSSTTYNICPSKAATTTATNMGSIGMMISGVAMFNAYEATGTVAVSDNVSYTFTDTSGNSQTASFLDDCSGHSNGGASASATWHYHAVPTCVTSLVDTATGPSHLIGIAMDGFPIYGGRDINGAVIDVSKLDACNGITSATPEFPDGKYHYVLPIGVTTKQSSLGCYAGSVTVTQVAIAERAKCDMKNMKATKGM
;
A
#
# COMPACT_ATOMS: atom_id res chain seq x y z
N MET A 1 -32.54 62.90 -21.52
CA MET A 1 -32.55 61.43 -21.36
C MET A 1 -31.15 60.97 -21.02
N THR A 2 -31.05 60.28 -19.89
CA THR A 2 -29.89 59.66 -19.24
C THR A 2 -28.86 59.02 -20.15
N VAL A 3 -27.57 59.28 -19.91
CA VAL A 3 -26.55 58.24 -19.60
C VAL A 3 -25.45 58.87 -18.72
N PHE A 4 -25.28 58.32 -17.52
CA PHE A 4 -24.17 58.61 -16.61
C PHE A 4 -22.93 57.81 -17.03
N SER A 5 -21.79 58.47 -17.22
CA SER A 5 -20.47 57.82 -17.16
C SER A 5 -19.52 58.72 -16.38
N ARG A 6 -19.20 58.37 -15.13
CA ARG A 6 -18.10 58.99 -14.38
C ARG A 6 -17.00 57.95 -14.15
N ARG A 7 -15.89 58.20 -14.83
CA ARG A 7 -14.57 57.65 -14.57
C ARG A 7 -14.11 58.11 -13.18
N LEU A 8 -13.58 57.20 -12.36
CA LEU A 8 -12.85 57.57 -11.14
C LEU A 8 -11.35 57.47 -11.38
N LEU A 9 -10.66 58.51 -10.93
CA LEU A 9 -9.25 58.79 -11.09
C LEU A 9 -8.37 57.82 -10.30
N ALA A 10 -7.22 57.50 -10.89
CA ALA A 10 -6.07 56.89 -10.25
C ALA A 10 -5.41 57.86 -9.25
N ALA A 11 -5.06 57.37 -8.06
CA ALA A 11 -4.17 58.05 -7.14
C ALA A 11 -2.74 57.52 -7.34
N VAL A 12 -1.85 58.43 -7.72
CA VAL A 12 -0.41 58.25 -7.82
C VAL A 12 0.20 58.52 -6.45
N SER A 13 0.98 57.57 -5.93
CA SER A 13 1.99 57.86 -4.90
C SER A 13 3.32 57.28 -5.36
N ALA A 14 4.20 58.19 -5.78
CA ALA A 14 5.61 57.93 -6.05
C ALA A 14 6.39 57.93 -4.73
N ILE A 15 7.20 56.89 -4.50
CA ILE A 15 8.31 56.95 -3.55
C ILE A 15 9.58 56.45 -4.25
N ALA A 16 10.62 57.23 -4.06
CA ALA A 16 11.84 57.31 -4.83
C ALA A 16 12.78 56.10 -4.68
N ILE A 17 13.50 55.82 -5.77
CA ILE A 17 14.60 54.87 -5.86
C ILE A 17 15.91 55.64 -5.64
N LEU A 18 16.75 55.17 -4.71
CA LEU A 18 18.21 55.31 -4.81
C LEU A 18 18.92 54.06 -4.27
N PRO A 19 20.09 53.69 -4.82
CA PRO A 19 20.64 52.35 -4.74
C PRO A 19 21.69 52.22 -3.63
N ALA A 20 21.83 51.02 -3.07
CA ALA A 20 23.00 50.63 -2.30
C ALA A 20 23.46 49.23 -2.72
N LEU A 21 24.67 49.18 -3.27
CA LEU A 21 25.45 47.97 -3.52
C LEU A 21 25.62 47.18 -2.21
N CYS A 22 25.44 45.87 -2.26
CA CYS A 22 26.09 44.95 -1.34
C CYS A 22 26.40 43.61 -2.05
N SER A 23 27.66 43.48 -2.47
CA SER A 23 28.52 42.28 -2.41
C SER A 23 27.87 40.89 -2.44
N LEU A 24 28.21 40.12 -3.49
CA LEU A 24 28.21 38.66 -3.49
C LEU A 24 29.07 38.12 -2.34
N SER A 25 28.52 37.22 -1.52
CA SER A 25 29.22 36.13 -0.83
C SER A 25 28.24 35.25 -0.05
N GLY A 26 28.32 33.93 -0.23
CA GLY A 26 27.93 32.95 0.78
C GLY A 26 26.54 32.32 0.64
N CYS A 27 26.47 31.24 -0.14
CA CYS A 27 25.46 30.20 0.04
C CYS A 27 25.72 29.53 1.40
N GLY A 28 24.98 29.95 2.43
CA GLY A 28 24.96 29.30 3.74
C GLY A 28 23.78 28.34 3.79
N SER A 29 24.07 27.04 3.71
CA SER A 29 23.09 25.97 3.88
C SER A 29 22.36 26.16 5.21
N ALA A 30 21.07 26.54 5.15
CA ALA A 30 20.18 26.43 6.29
C ALA A 30 20.01 24.93 6.58
N SER A 31 20.77 24.46 7.57
CA SER A 31 20.66 23.10 8.09
C SER A 31 19.25 22.97 8.68
N ALA A 32 18.35 22.32 7.95
CA ALA A 32 17.04 21.97 8.44
C ALA A 32 17.23 21.09 9.68
N THR A 33 16.98 21.69 10.85
CA THR A 33 16.99 20.95 12.11
C THR A 33 15.86 19.94 12.03
N THR A 34 16.21 18.66 11.91
CA THR A 34 15.29 17.53 12.00
C THR A 34 14.73 17.52 13.42
N THR A 35 13.58 18.14 13.61
CA THR A 35 12.78 17.92 14.81
C THR A 35 12.28 16.49 14.76
N THR A 36 12.98 15.60 15.46
CA THR A 36 12.50 14.25 15.74
C THR A 36 11.26 14.40 16.62
N SER A 37 10.08 14.46 16.01
CA SER A 37 8.83 14.25 16.75
C SER A 37 8.81 12.80 17.20
N THR A 38 9.34 12.55 18.40
CA THR A 38 8.95 11.42 19.22
C THR A 38 7.47 11.59 19.54
N THR A 39 6.60 10.98 18.72
CA THR A 39 5.23 10.72 19.14
C THR A 39 5.32 9.77 20.33
N THR A 40 5.25 10.32 21.55
CA THR A 40 4.90 9.57 22.75
C THR A 40 3.47 9.05 22.53
N GLY A 41 3.36 7.91 21.86
CA GLY A 41 2.10 7.19 21.73
C GLY A 41 1.57 6.91 23.13
N ASN A 42 0.30 7.25 23.36
CA ASN A 42 -0.37 6.95 24.61
C ASN A 42 -0.32 5.42 24.82
N ASN A 43 0.41 4.95 25.83
CA ASN A 43 0.68 3.53 26.10
C ASN A 43 -0.54 2.79 26.69
N THR A 44 -1.73 3.35 26.55
CA THR A 44 -2.98 2.81 27.06
C THR A 44 -3.63 1.93 26.01
N SER A 45 -4.01 0.71 26.41
CA SER A 45 -4.83 -0.19 25.59
C SER A 45 -6.06 0.54 25.04
N THR A 46 -6.36 0.29 23.77
CA THR A 46 -7.47 0.90 23.01
C THR A 46 -8.52 -0.14 22.57
N GLY A 47 -8.31 -1.40 22.99
CA GLY A 47 -9.05 -2.57 22.53
C GLY A 47 -8.43 -3.25 21.30
N TYR A 48 -7.71 -2.51 20.45
CA TYR A 48 -7.05 -3.08 19.27
C TYR A 48 -5.99 -4.13 19.66
N ASP A 49 -5.23 -3.88 20.72
CA ASP A 49 -4.16 -4.77 21.17
C ASP A 49 -4.67 -6.15 21.59
N ALA A 50 -5.86 -6.23 22.19
CA ALA A 50 -6.49 -7.49 22.56
C ALA A 50 -6.86 -8.32 21.31
N VAL A 51 -7.38 -7.68 20.28
CA VAL A 51 -7.71 -8.33 19.00
C VAL A 51 -6.47 -8.86 18.31
N TYR A 52 -5.39 -8.08 18.24
CA TYR A 52 -4.13 -8.55 17.63
C TYR A 52 -3.49 -9.72 18.39
N LYS A 53 -3.60 -9.75 19.74
CA LYS A 53 -3.15 -10.88 20.58
C LYS A 53 -3.99 -12.14 20.36
N ALA A 54 -5.28 -11.99 20.04
CA ALA A 54 -6.19 -13.10 19.76
C ALA A 54 -6.20 -13.53 18.28
N THR A 55 -5.59 -12.75 17.39
CA THR A 55 -5.58 -13.01 15.94
C THR A 55 -4.81 -14.29 15.65
N ASN A 56 -5.42 -15.17 14.84
CA ASN A 56 -4.75 -16.37 14.34
C ASN A 56 -3.86 -16.00 13.14
N TRP A 57 -2.60 -15.68 13.43
CA TRP A 57 -1.60 -15.40 12.41
C TRP A 57 -1.24 -16.69 11.63
N GLY A 58 -0.95 -16.54 10.34
CA GLY A 58 -0.53 -17.66 9.49
C GLY A 58 0.69 -18.38 10.03
N SER A 59 0.85 -19.67 9.70
CA SER A 59 1.93 -20.52 10.21
C SER A 59 3.35 -20.04 9.88
N ASN A 60 3.48 -19.19 8.86
CA ASN A 60 4.71 -18.52 8.45
C ASN A 60 4.96 -17.19 9.17
N VAL A 61 4.10 -16.79 10.11
CA VAL A 61 4.18 -15.55 10.88
C VAL A 61 4.43 -15.87 12.36
N THR A 62 5.42 -15.21 12.94
CA THR A 62 5.65 -15.19 14.38
C THR A 62 5.30 -13.82 14.92
N ALA A 63 4.25 -13.74 15.74
CA ALA A 63 3.87 -12.55 16.47
C ALA A 63 4.47 -12.58 17.88
N THR A 64 5.08 -11.47 18.30
CA THR A 64 5.53 -11.24 19.68
C THR A 64 4.99 -9.91 20.17
N PHE A 65 4.80 -9.78 21.49
CA PHE A 65 4.21 -8.60 22.11
C PHE A 65 5.15 -8.03 23.18
N PRO A 66 6.21 -7.28 22.78
CA PRO A 66 7.21 -6.78 23.72
C PRO A 66 6.64 -5.86 24.81
N THR A 67 5.55 -5.14 24.50
CA THR A 67 4.82 -4.29 25.45
C THR A 67 3.31 -4.42 25.19
N THR A 68 2.49 -3.81 26.05
CA THR A 68 1.03 -3.76 25.85
C THR A 68 0.62 -3.23 24.47
N CYS A 69 1.32 -2.20 23.99
CA CYS A 69 0.98 -1.47 22.76
C CYS A 69 1.96 -1.73 21.61
N THR A 70 2.80 -2.76 21.71
CA THR A 70 3.78 -3.07 20.68
C THR A 70 3.66 -4.52 20.25
N MET A 71 3.60 -4.75 18.95
CA MET A 71 3.64 -6.08 18.34
C MET A 71 4.76 -6.13 17.31
N THR A 72 5.56 -7.19 17.33
CA THR A 72 6.51 -7.48 16.26
C THR A 72 6.04 -8.70 15.50
N LEU A 73 5.84 -8.53 14.19
CA LEU A 73 5.54 -9.62 13.26
C LEU A 73 6.80 -9.95 12.46
N LYS A 74 7.23 -11.20 12.56
CA LYS A 74 8.27 -11.78 11.70
C LYS A 74 7.63 -12.76 10.74
N THR A 75 7.91 -12.65 9.45
CA THR A 75 7.37 -13.52 8.40
C THR A 75 8.47 -14.06 7.51
N THR A 76 8.22 -15.17 6.81
CA THR A 76 9.05 -15.65 5.69
C THR A 76 8.76 -14.92 4.38
N GLY A 77 7.67 -14.14 4.28
CA GLY A 77 7.26 -13.44 3.05
C GLY A 77 6.72 -14.37 1.95
N VAL A 78 6.68 -15.68 2.21
CA VAL A 78 6.15 -16.69 1.29
C VAL A 78 4.62 -16.71 1.41
N PRO A 79 3.87 -16.47 0.32
CA PRO A 79 2.42 -16.53 0.35
C PRO A 79 1.93 -17.97 0.54
N ALA A 80 0.90 -18.16 1.38
CA ALA A 80 0.28 -19.47 1.59
C ALA A 80 -0.50 -19.95 0.34
N TYR A 81 -0.94 -19.01 -0.49
CA TYR A 81 -1.56 -19.27 -1.79
C TYR A 81 -0.91 -18.38 -2.84
N HIS A 82 -0.57 -18.97 -3.97
CA HIS A 82 -0.05 -18.26 -5.14
C HIS A 82 -0.40 -19.05 -6.40
N ALA A 83 -0.50 -18.37 -7.54
CA ALA A 83 -0.54 -19.05 -8.84
C ALA A 83 0.79 -19.79 -9.12
N ALA A 84 0.74 -20.87 -9.90
CA ALA A 84 1.94 -21.58 -10.34
C ALA A 84 2.80 -20.72 -11.29
N TYR A 85 2.14 -19.86 -12.06
CA TYR A 85 2.74 -18.92 -13.00
C TYR A 85 2.11 -17.54 -12.83
N TYR A 86 2.92 -16.51 -13.02
CA TYR A 86 2.47 -15.12 -13.01
C TYR A 86 3.13 -14.37 -14.16
N LEU A 87 2.55 -13.24 -14.54
CA LEU A 87 3.15 -12.34 -15.51
C LEU A 87 4.03 -11.34 -14.78
N ALA A 88 5.17 -11.01 -15.35
CA ALA A 88 6.05 -9.98 -14.80
C ALA A 88 6.75 -9.22 -15.94
N PRO A 89 7.24 -8.01 -15.68
CA PRO A 89 7.95 -7.24 -16.70
C PRO A 89 9.12 -8.01 -17.30
N VAL A 90 9.19 -8.03 -18.63
CA VAL A 90 10.31 -8.62 -19.35
C VAL A 90 11.55 -7.73 -19.22
N THR A 91 12.68 -8.33 -18.86
CA THR A 91 14.00 -7.70 -18.95
C THR A 91 14.82 -8.34 -20.07
N GLY A 92 15.61 -7.53 -20.79
CA GLY A 92 16.48 -8.02 -21.86
C GLY A 92 15.73 -8.69 -23.03
N THR A 93 16.15 -9.90 -23.40
CA THR A 93 15.65 -10.66 -24.56
C THR A 93 14.51 -11.64 -24.21
N GLY A 94 13.85 -11.48 -23.06
CA GLY A 94 12.77 -12.38 -22.67
C GLY A 94 11.57 -12.31 -23.64
N THR A 95 10.79 -13.38 -23.69
CA THR A 95 9.60 -13.46 -24.54
C THR A 95 8.47 -12.63 -23.95
N VAL A 96 7.99 -11.65 -24.72
CA VAL A 96 6.79 -10.88 -24.38
C VAL A 96 5.56 -11.67 -24.81
N VAL A 97 4.66 -11.94 -23.88
CA VAL A 97 3.41 -12.68 -24.12
C VAL A 97 2.16 -11.82 -23.92
N ALA A 98 2.28 -10.73 -23.18
CA ALA A 98 1.19 -9.81 -22.89
C ALA A 98 1.71 -8.37 -22.77
N THR A 99 0.81 -7.40 -22.88
CA THR A 99 1.08 -5.99 -22.62
C THR A 99 -0.07 -5.41 -21.81
N THR A 100 0.22 -4.72 -20.72
CA THR A 100 -0.81 -4.09 -19.88
C THR A 100 -1.45 -2.89 -20.60
N PRO A 101 -2.63 -2.40 -20.16
CA PRO A 101 -3.20 -1.15 -20.64
C PRO A 101 -2.25 0.06 -20.59
N SER A 102 -1.36 0.12 -19.60
CA SER A 102 -0.33 1.17 -19.47
C SER A 102 0.90 0.96 -20.38
N GLY A 103 0.96 -0.15 -21.11
CA GLY A 103 2.02 -0.46 -22.08
C GLY A 103 3.19 -1.28 -21.52
N LEU A 104 3.06 -1.86 -20.33
CA LEU A 104 4.10 -2.69 -19.71
C LEU A 104 4.15 -4.06 -20.41
N LYS A 105 5.31 -4.42 -20.95
CA LYS A 105 5.52 -5.70 -21.65
C LYS A 105 5.83 -6.81 -20.65
N LEU A 106 5.05 -7.89 -20.69
CA LEU A 106 5.10 -8.95 -19.69
C LEU A 106 5.47 -10.31 -20.29
N GLY A 107 6.18 -11.11 -19.50
CA GLY A 107 6.57 -12.48 -19.78
C GLY A 107 6.05 -13.42 -18.68
N VAL A 108 5.95 -14.71 -18.99
CA VAL A 108 5.57 -15.73 -18.00
C VAL A 108 6.75 -16.04 -17.09
N ILE A 109 6.52 -16.03 -15.78
CA ILE A 109 7.48 -16.48 -14.77
C ILE A 109 6.83 -17.58 -13.92
N ALA A 110 7.53 -18.70 -13.74
CA ALA A 110 7.13 -19.75 -12.82
C ALA A 110 7.41 -19.31 -11.38
N TYR A 111 6.45 -19.51 -10.47
CA TYR A 111 6.63 -19.20 -9.05
C TYR A 111 7.86 -19.90 -8.45
N THR A 112 8.13 -21.14 -8.85
CA THR A 112 9.30 -21.91 -8.41
C THR A 112 10.64 -21.23 -8.69
N SER A 113 10.71 -20.36 -9.70
CA SER A 113 11.92 -19.59 -10.01
C SER A 113 12.22 -18.46 -9.00
N ILE A 114 11.21 -18.06 -8.21
CA ILE A 114 11.33 -16.99 -7.22
C ILE A 114 11.15 -17.46 -5.77
N ALA A 115 10.65 -18.68 -5.56
CA ALA A 115 10.28 -19.18 -4.23
C ALA A 115 11.42 -19.05 -3.20
N ASN A 116 12.66 -19.31 -3.62
CA ASN A 116 13.86 -19.18 -2.76
C ASN A 116 14.38 -17.74 -2.64
N ALA A 117 13.91 -16.83 -3.48
CA ALA A 117 14.28 -15.41 -3.47
C ALA A 117 13.28 -14.55 -2.68
N LEU A 118 12.11 -15.11 -2.31
CA LEU A 118 11.15 -14.45 -1.45
C LEU A 118 11.74 -14.27 -0.05
N GLY A 119 11.92 -13.01 0.32
CA GLY A 119 12.52 -12.61 1.59
C GLY A 119 11.47 -12.38 2.67
N GLY A 120 11.75 -12.91 3.86
CA GLY A 120 11.01 -12.57 5.06
C GLY A 120 11.26 -11.14 5.53
N SER A 121 10.36 -10.62 6.37
CA SER A 121 10.52 -9.32 7.01
C SER A 121 10.22 -9.41 8.50
N SER A 122 10.74 -8.45 9.28
CA SER A 122 10.44 -8.29 10.69
C SER A 122 10.03 -6.84 10.91
N THR A 123 8.77 -6.61 11.28
CA THR A 123 8.20 -5.26 11.44
C THR A 123 7.55 -5.12 12.81
N THR A 124 7.83 -4.00 13.47
CA THR A 124 7.22 -3.64 14.75
C THR A 124 6.14 -2.59 14.54
N TYR A 125 4.95 -2.85 15.07
CA TYR A 125 3.75 -2.03 14.98
C TYR A 125 3.37 -1.48 16.36
N ASN A 126 2.86 -0.25 16.38
CA ASN A 126 2.02 0.22 17.48
C ASN A 126 0.64 -0.43 17.35
N ILE A 127 0.23 -1.23 18.32
CA ILE A 127 -1.10 -1.88 18.34
C ILE A 127 -2.11 -1.16 19.23
N CYS A 128 -1.79 0.05 19.68
CA CYS A 128 -2.71 0.99 20.29
C CYS A 128 -2.82 2.26 19.41
N PRO A 129 -3.32 2.16 18.17
CA PRO A 129 -3.39 3.29 17.26
C PRO A 129 -4.40 4.34 17.75
N SER A 130 -4.12 5.59 17.43
CA SER A 130 -5.05 6.72 17.52
C SER A 130 -5.03 7.50 16.21
N LYS A 131 -6.14 8.16 15.88
CA LYS A 131 -6.19 9.02 14.69
C LYS A 131 -5.22 10.19 14.87
N ALA A 132 -4.43 10.46 13.83
CA ALA A 132 -3.57 11.62 13.74
C ALA A 132 -4.40 12.87 13.40
N ALA A 133 -3.88 14.05 13.74
CA ALA A 133 -4.49 15.33 13.36
C ALA A 133 -4.51 15.53 11.83
N THR A 134 -3.54 14.95 11.14
CA THR A 134 -3.40 14.97 9.67
C THR A 134 -3.01 13.59 9.17
N THR A 135 -3.57 13.19 8.03
CA THR A 135 -3.25 11.92 7.38
C THR A 135 -1.88 11.95 6.72
N THR A 136 -1.19 10.82 6.67
CA THR A 136 0.09 10.67 5.94
C THR A 136 -0.12 9.82 4.68
N ALA A 137 0.33 10.27 3.51
CA ALA A 137 0.22 9.47 2.30
C ALA A 137 0.99 8.15 2.40
N THR A 138 0.50 7.09 1.76
CA THR A 138 1.21 5.81 1.69
C THR A 138 2.47 5.88 0.83
N ASN A 139 3.48 5.09 1.18
CA ASN A 139 4.66 4.80 0.36
C ASN A 139 4.34 3.82 -0.78
N MET A 140 5.31 3.58 -1.68
CA MET A 140 5.25 2.60 -2.79
C MET A 140 5.79 1.21 -2.41
N GLY A 141 6.09 1.00 -1.13
CA GLY A 141 6.47 -0.30 -0.58
C GLY A 141 5.34 -0.87 0.27
N SER A 142 5.71 -1.73 1.23
CA SER A 142 4.73 -2.27 2.19
C SER A 142 4.07 -1.13 2.98
N ILE A 143 2.75 -1.19 3.07
CA ILE A 143 1.91 -0.29 3.88
C ILE A 143 1.27 -1.01 5.07
N GLY A 144 1.54 -2.31 5.20
CA GLY A 144 0.97 -3.17 6.22
C GLY A 144 1.29 -4.64 5.97
N MET A 145 0.86 -5.50 6.89
CA MET A 145 1.03 -6.94 6.79
C MET A 145 -0.33 -7.63 6.95
N MET A 146 -0.63 -8.55 6.04
CA MET A 146 -1.82 -9.39 6.13
C MET A 146 -1.58 -10.54 7.12
N ILE A 147 -2.64 -11.17 7.63
CA ILE A 147 -2.55 -12.32 8.53
C ILE A 147 -1.80 -13.50 7.91
N SER A 148 -1.73 -13.58 6.57
CA SER A 148 -0.93 -14.55 5.82
C SER A 148 0.58 -14.29 5.85
N GLY A 149 1.03 -13.18 6.47
CA GLY A 149 2.43 -12.76 6.49
C GLY A 149 2.91 -12.05 5.23
N VAL A 150 2.04 -11.85 4.24
CA VAL A 150 2.36 -11.17 2.98
C VAL A 150 2.13 -9.67 3.15
N ALA A 151 2.97 -8.87 2.50
CA ALA A 151 2.84 -7.42 2.54
C ALA A 151 1.59 -6.95 1.78
N MET A 152 0.96 -5.90 2.30
CA MET A 152 0.00 -5.10 1.53
C MET A 152 0.72 -3.90 0.97
N PHE A 153 0.51 -3.60 -0.31
CA PHE A 153 0.99 -2.38 -0.97
C PHE A 153 -0.22 -1.47 -1.24
N ASN A 154 0.07 -0.20 -1.55
CA ASN A 154 -0.96 0.73 -1.98
C ASN A 154 -1.56 0.30 -3.34
N ALA A 155 -2.57 1.01 -3.84
CA ALA A 155 -3.28 0.63 -5.06
C ALA A 155 -2.46 0.75 -6.38
N TYR A 156 -1.24 1.26 -6.33
CA TYR A 156 -0.47 1.64 -7.51
C TYR A 156 0.73 0.72 -7.76
N GLU A 157 0.96 0.45 -9.04
CA GLU A 157 2.23 -0.07 -9.54
C GLU A 157 3.33 0.98 -9.49
N ALA A 158 4.59 0.56 -9.65
CA ALA A 158 5.73 1.47 -9.75
C ALA A 158 5.63 2.47 -10.93
N THR A 159 4.76 2.21 -11.91
CA THR A 159 4.46 3.12 -13.03
C THR A 159 3.52 4.26 -12.63
N GLY A 160 2.93 4.21 -11.43
CA GLY A 160 1.88 5.14 -10.97
C GLY A 160 0.48 4.79 -11.50
N THR A 161 0.32 3.66 -12.18
CA THR A 161 -0.99 3.16 -12.65
C THR A 161 -1.65 2.35 -11.53
N VAL A 162 -2.98 2.40 -11.41
CA VAL A 162 -3.72 1.55 -10.48
C VAL A 162 -3.58 0.10 -10.91
N ALA A 163 -2.98 -0.74 -10.06
CA ALA A 163 -2.57 -2.10 -10.37
C ALA A 163 -3.72 -2.97 -10.90
N VAL A 164 -4.87 -2.93 -10.22
CA VAL A 164 -6.06 -3.71 -10.62
C VAL A 164 -6.58 -3.30 -12.00
N SER A 165 -6.53 -2.01 -12.34
CA SER A 165 -6.93 -1.51 -13.66
C SER A 165 -5.93 -1.83 -14.77
N ASP A 166 -4.69 -2.15 -14.40
CA ASP A 166 -3.60 -2.47 -15.33
C ASP A 166 -3.36 -3.98 -15.45
N ASN A 167 -4.19 -4.80 -14.79
CA ASN A 167 -4.03 -6.25 -14.77
C ASN A 167 -4.37 -6.87 -16.15
N VAL A 168 -3.63 -7.91 -16.52
CA VAL A 168 -3.82 -8.69 -17.75
C VAL A 168 -3.49 -10.15 -17.46
N SER A 169 -4.13 -11.05 -18.21
CA SER A 169 -3.90 -12.50 -18.12
C SER A 169 -3.51 -13.07 -19.47
N TYR A 170 -2.73 -14.15 -19.46
CA TYR A 170 -2.30 -14.88 -20.63
C TYR A 170 -2.39 -16.39 -20.39
N THR A 171 -3.05 -17.09 -21.31
CA THR A 171 -3.18 -18.55 -21.25
C THR A 171 -2.19 -19.21 -22.20
N PHE A 172 -1.48 -20.23 -21.73
CA PHE A 172 -0.47 -20.97 -22.48
C PHE A 172 -0.46 -22.44 -22.12
N THR A 173 0.22 -23.26 -22.92
CA THR A 173 0.46 -24.67 -22.62
C THR A 173 1.85 -24.82 -22.00
N ASP A 174 1.94 -25.38 -20.80
CA ASP A 174 3.22 -25.63 -20.15
C ASP A 174 3.99 -26.81 -20.78
N THR A 175 5.21 -27.05 -20.32
CA THR A 175 6.08 -28.13 -20.84
C THR A 175 5.50 -29.53 -20.63
N SER A 176 4.54 -29.68 -19.73
CA SER A 176 3.84 -30.93 -19.44
C SER A 176 2.56 -31.08 -20.26
N GLY A 177 2.24 -30.13 -21.15
CA GLY A 177 1.05 -30.15 -22.00
C GLY A 177 -0.22 -29.62 -21.32
N ASN A 178 -0.12 -29.05 -20.12
CA ASN A 178 -1.29 -28.52 -19.40
C ASN A 178 -1.57 -27.07 -19.77
N SER A 179 -2.85 -26.71 -19.89
CA SER A 179 -3.26 -25.32 -20.03
C SER A 179 -3.09 -24.58 -18.69
N GLN A 180 -2.35 -23.47 -18.72
CA GLN A 180 -2.07 -22.61 -17.58
C GLN A 180 -2.50 -21.18 -17.90
N THR A 181 -2.96 -20.44 -16.90
CA THR A 181 -3.22 -19.01 -17.00
C THR A 181 -2.31 -18.27 -16.03
N ALA A 182 -1.53 -17.32 -16.54
CA ALA A 182 -0.72 -16.41 -15.74
C ALA A 182 -1.34 -15.01 -15.80
N SER A 183 -1.45 -14.35 -14.65
CA SER A 183 -1.94 -12.97 -14.55
C SER A 183 -0.85 -12.07 -13.97
N PHE A 184 -0.92 -10.76 -14.23
CA PHE A 184 0.03 -9.82 -13.63
C PHE A 184 -0.20 -9.71 -12.12
N LEU A 185 -1.44 -9.46 -11.71
CA LEU A 185 -1.94 -9.77 -10.37
C LEU A 185 -2.65 -11.12 -10.41
N ASP A 186 -2.28 -12.04 -9.53
CA ASP A 186 -2.91 -13.35 -9.41
C ASP A 186 -4.35 -13.28 -8.87
N ASP A 187 -4.99 -14.44 -8.70
CA ASP A 187 -6.37 -14.55 -8.25
C ASP A 187 -6.59 -14.00 -6.82
N CYS A 188 -5.52 -13.80 -6.06
CA CYS A 188 -5.54 -13.15 -4.74
C CYS A 188 -5.16 -11.67 -4.81
N SER A 189 -5.14 -11.06 -6.00
CA SER A 189 -4.69 -9.69 -6.22
C SER A 189 -3.23 -9.45 -5.82
N GLY A 190 -2.40 -10.49 -5.90
CA GLY A 190 -1.00 -10.44 -5.47
C GLY A 190 -0.01 -10.77 -6.58
N HIS A 191 1.21 -10.26 -6.42
CA HIS A 191 2.33 -10.54 -7.31
C HIS A 191 3.67 -10.25 -6.64
N SER A 192 4.77 -10.55 -7.33
CA SER A 192 6.12 -10.22 -6.86
C SER A 192 6.65 -8.95 -7.52
N ASN A 193 7.52 -8.22 -6.82
CA ASN A 193 8.14 -6.96 -7.28
C ASN A 193 9.15 -7.07 -8.46
N GLY A 194 9.07 -8.09 -9.32
CA GLY A 194 9.73 -8.08 -10.63
C GLY A 194 10.70 -9.23 -10.97
N GLY A 195 10.27 -10.48 -10.84
CA GLY A 195 11.03 -11.65 -11.34
C GLY A 195 12.12 -12.16 -10.40
N ALA A 196 12.92 -13.13 -10.85
CA ALA A 196 13.88 -13.92 -10.05
C ALA A 196 15.14 -13.15 -9.57
N SER A 197 14.94 -12.00 -8.92
CA SER A 197 15.99 -11.25 -8.24
C SER A 197 15.97 -11.53 -6.73
N ALA A 198 17.12 -11.49 -6.08
CA ALA A 198 17.38 -11.84 -4.67
C ALA A 198 16.74 -10.90 -3.62
N SER A 199 15.65 -10.21 -3.96
CA SER A 199 14.87 -9.34 -3.07
C SER A 199 13.38 -9.36 -3.44
N ALA A 200 12.94 -10.50 -3.98
CA ALA A 200 11.56 -10.68 -4.38
C ALA A 200 10.65 -10.53 -3.16
N THR A 201 9.64 -9.66 -3.25
CA THR A 201 8.62 -9.48 -2.23
C THR A 201 7.27 -9.77 -2.85
N TRP A 202 6.59 -10.81 -2.37
CA TRP A 202 5.20 -11.04 -2.72
C TRP A 202 4.32 -10.04 -1.97
N HIS A 203 3.37 -9.42 -2.65
CA HIS A 203 2.52 -8.39 -2.07
C HIS A 203 1.17 -8.30 -2.78
N TYR A 204 0.17 -7.76 -2.09
CA TYR A 204 -1.17 -7.50 -2.63
C TYR A 204 -1.40 -6.02 -2.94
N HIS A 205 -2.23 -5.72 -3.94
CA HIS A 205 -2.66 -4.36 -4.30
C HIS A 205 -4.16 -4.09 -4.11
N ALA A 206 -4.92 -5.12 -3.74
CA ALA A 206 -6.35 -5.06 -3.48
C ALA A 206 -6.76 -6.12 -2.45
N VAL A 207 -8.06 -6.25 -2.18
CA VAL A 207 -8.59 -7.27 -1.25
C VAL A 207 -8.10 -8.68 -1.65
N PRO A 208 -7.27 -9.35 -0.83
CA PRO A 208 -6.78 -10.66 -1.16
C PRO A 208 -7.81 -11.72 -0.78
N THR A 209 -8.57 -12.18 -1.77
CA THR A 209 -9.67 -13.16 -1.60
C THR A 209 -9.21 -14.43 -0.87
N CYS A 210 -7.97 -14.86 -1.13
CA CYS A 210 -7.33 -16.03 -0.52
C CYS A 210 -6.97 -15.85 0.95
N VAL A 211 -6.89 -14.60 1.43
CA VAL A 211 -6.72 -14.29 2.86
C VAL A 211 -8.10 -14.14 3.50
N THR A 212 -9.04 -13.45 2.85
CA THR A 212 -10.42 -13.36 3.37
C THR A 212 -11.05 -14.74 3.52
N SER A 213 -10.79 -15.70 2.63
CA SER A 213 -11.34 -17.06 2.74
C SER A 213 -10.84 -17.86 3.95
N LEU A 214 -9.78 -17.39 4.63
CA LEU A 214 -9.28 -18.04 5.85
C LEU A 214 -10.11 -17.69 7.08
N VAL A 215 -10.85 -16.59 7.03
CA VAL A 215 -11.53 -16.00 8.20
C VAL A 215 -12.99 -15.64 7.94
N ASP A 216 -13.33 -15.32 6.69
CA ASP A 216 -14.69 -14.95 6.27
C ASP A 216 -15.43 -16.18 5.74
N THR A 217 -16.76 -16.18 5.91
CA THR A 217 -17.64 -17.05 5.13
C THR A 217 -18.04 -16.36 3.83
N ALA A 218 -18.55 -17.11 2.85
CA ALA A 218 -18.85 -16.59 1.51
C ALA A 218 -19.80 -15.36 1.48
N THR A 219 -20.69 -15.25 2.48
CA THR A 219 -21.69 -14.18 2.58
C THR A 219 -21.69 -13.48 3.93
N GLY A 220 -20.81 -13.86 4.85
CA GLY A 220 -20.74 -13.30 6.18
C GLY A 220 -19.96 -11.98 6.25
N PRO A 221 -19.86 -11.40 7.45
CA PRO A 221 -19.07 -10.20 7.67
C PRO A 221 -17.59 -10.44 7.42
N SER A 222 -16.87 -9.36 7.07
CA SER A 222 -15.42 -9.43 7.01
C SER A 222 -14.81 -9.40 8.41
N HIS A 223 -13.83 -10.28 8.60
CA HIS A 223 -12.98 -10.38 9.77
C HIS A 223 -11.65 -9.65 9.53
N LEU A 224 -10.86 -9.53 10.61
CA LEU A 224 -9.54 -8.92 10.54
C LEU A 224 -8.61 -9.75 9.62
N ILE A 225 -8.08 -9.12 8.57
CA ILE A 225 -7.17 -9.75 7.60
C ILE A 225 -5.78 -9.14 7.60
N GLY A 226 -5.53 -8.09 8.40
CA GLY A 226 -4.19 -7.55 8.57
C GLY A 226 -4.11 -6.30 9.43
N ILE A 227 -2.93 -5.69 9.42
CA ILE A 227 -2.58 -4.48 10.16
C ILE A 227 -1.89 -3.49 9.22
N ALA A 228 -2.33 -2.24 9.22
CA ALA A 228 -1.66 -1.14 8.54
C ALA A 228 -0.47 -0.61 9.35
N MET A 229 0.46 0.07 8.71
CA MET A 229 1.69 0.57 9.35
C MET A 229 1.44 1.53 10.53
N ASP A 230 0.31 2.25 10.51
CA ASP A 230 -0.13 3.13 11.59
C ASP A 230 -0.79 2.41 12.78
N GLY A 231 -0.94 1.08 12.67
CA GLY A 231 -1.50 0.21 13.69
C GLY A 231 -2.98 -0.11 13.56
N PHE A 232 -3.71 0.56 12.66
CA PHE A 232 -5.14 0.28 12.49
C PHE A 232 -5.37 -1.04 11.74
N PRO A 233 -6.44 -1.78 12.09
CA PRO A 233 -6.79 -3.01 11.40
C PRO A 233 -7.11 -2.81 9.92
N ILE A 234 -6.87 -3.85 9.13
CA ILE A 234 -7.30 -3.98 7.73
C ILE A 234 -8.32 -5.12 7.65
N TYR A 235 -9.47 -4.83 7.04
CA TYR A 235 -10.59 -5.74 6.84
C TYR A 235 -10.91 -5.91 5.35
N GLY A 236 -11.60 -7.00 5.02
CA GLY A 236 -12.25 -7.17 3.72
C GLY A 236 -13.44 -6.23 3.52
N GLY A 237 -14.07 -6.31 2.34
CA GLY A 237 -15.07 -5.34 1.88
C GLY A 237 -16.51 -5.58 2.34
N ARG A 238 -16.78 -6.36 3.39
CA ARG A 238 -18.14 -6.65 3.88
C ARG A 238 -18.40 -6.11 5.28
N ASP A 239 -19.58 -5.52 5.49
CA ASP A 239 -20.00 -5.01 6.79
C ASP A 239 -20.41 -6.13 7.77
N ILE A 240 -20.83 -5.75 8.99
CA ILE A 240 -21.22 -6.70 10.04
C ILE A 240 -22.38 -7.64 9.65
N ASN A 241 -23.18 -7.28 8.64
CA ASN A 241 -24.27 -8.10 8.12
C ASN A 241 -23.88 -8.86 6.85
N GLY A 242 -22.62 -8.79 6.43
CA GLY A 242 -22.11 -9.44 5.22
C GLY A 242 -22.37 -8.70 3.91
N ALA A 243 -22.96 -7.49 3.97
CA ALA A 243 -23.21 -6.69 2.79
C ALA A 243 -21.92 -6.03 2.29
N VAL A 244 -21.75 -5.94 0.97
CA VAL A 244 -20.59 -5.25 0.38
C VAL A 244 -20.65 -3.76 0.74
N ILE A 245 -19.55 -3.23 1.25
CA ILE A 245 -19.42 -1.83 1.64
C ILE A 245 -19.22 -0.98 0.38
N ASP A 246 -20.11 -0.02 0.17
CA ASP A 246 -19.96 1.00 -0.88
C ASP A 246 -18.77 1.92 -0.54
N VAL A 247 -17.89 2.15 -1.51
CA VAL A 247 -16.72 3.02 -1.38
C VAL A 247 -17.08 4.45 -0.98
N SER A 248 -18.31 4.92 -1.26
CA SER A 248 -18.78 6.24 -0.85
C SER A 248 -18.94 6.39 0.67
N LYS A 249 -18.96 5.27 1.42
CA LYS A 249 -19.01 5.26 2.89
C LYS A 249 -17.63 5.35 3.54
N LEU A 250 -16.56 5.18 2.74
CA LEU A 250 -15.19 5.21 3.22
C LEU A 250 -14.68 6.65 3.26
N ASP A 251 -13.79 6.92 4.21
CA ASP A 251 -13.06 8.18 4.26
C ASP A 251 -11.96 8.25 3.19
N ALA A 252 -11.25 9.38 3.15
CA ALA A 252 -10.21 9.63 2.15
C ALA A 252 -9.04 8.62 2.18
N CYS A 253 -8.86 7.88 3.27
CA CYS A 253 -7.84 6.86 3.44
C CYS A 253 -8.37 5.43 3.25
N ASN A 254 -9.59 5.26 2.71
CA ASN A 254 -10.30 3.98 2.65
C ASN A 254 -10.65 3.39 4.04
N GLY A 255 -10.81 4.23 5.05
CA GLY A 255 -11.23 3.81 6.38
C GLY A 255 -12.70 4.04 6.67
N ILE A 256 -13.21 3.38 7.70
CA ILE A 256 -14.55 3.60 8.26
C ILE A 256 -14.54 3.33 9.77
N THR A 257 -15.47 3.95 10.51
CA THR A 257 -15.79 3.52 11.88
C THR A 257 -17.14 2.81 11.86
N SER A 258 -17.11 1.50 12.01
CA SER A 258 -18.30 0.65 12.02
C SER A 258 -18.05 -0.62 12.82
N ALA A 259 -19.11 -1.35 13.13
CA ALA A 259 -19.05 -2.66 13.79
C ALA A 259 -18.33 -3.69 12.90
N THR A 260 -17.54 -4.55 13.53
CA THR A 260 -16.94 -5.75 12.96
C THR A 260 -17.12 -6.91 13.94
N PRO A 261 -16.88 -8.17 13.55
CA PRO A 261 -16.96 -9.30 14.48
C PRO A 261 -16.06 -9.15 15.71
N GLU A 262 -14.87 -8.56 15.56
CA GLU A 262 -13.92 -8.32 16.65
C GLU A 262 -14.22 -7.03 17.43
N PHE A 263 -14.98 -6.10 16.83
CA PHE A 263 -15.41 -4.85 17.46
C PHE A 263 -16.91 -4.60 17.27
N PRO A 264 -17.79 -5.28 18.03
CA PRO A 264 -19.25 -5.14 17.87
C PRO A 264 -19.77 -3.72 18.10
N ASP A 265 -19.14 -2.96 18.99
CA ASP A 265 -19.48 -1.55 19.27
C ASP A 265 -18.90 -0.57 18.24
N GLY A 266 -18.12 -1.09 17.30
CA GLY A 266 -17.50 -0.33 16.23
C GLY A 266 -16.17 0.32 16.60
N LYS A 267 -15.23 0.21 15.68
CA LYS A 267 -13.89 0.80 15.75
C LYS A 267 -13.44 1.25 14.37
N TYR A 268 -12.48 2.16 14.32
CA TYR A 268 -11.90 2.58 13.06
C TYR A 268 -11.02 1.47 12.49
N HIS A 269 -11.22 1.18 11.20
CA HIS A 269 -10.42 0.21 10.46
C HIS A 269 -10.40 0.60 8.97
N TYR A 270 -9.39 0.09 8.25
CA TYR A 270 -9.33 0.17 6.81
C TYR A 270 -10.14 -0.94 6.16
N VAL A 271 -10.73 -0.62 5.02
CA VAL A 271 -11.50 -1.56 4.20
C VAL A 271 -10.79 -1.72 2.86
N LEU A 272 -10.58 -2.98 2.45
CA LEU A 272 -10.21 -3.33 1.09
C LEU A 272 -11.50 -3.70 0.33
N PRO A 273 -12.02 -2.83 -0.55
CA PRO A 273 -13.32 -3.02 -1.16
C PRO A 273 -13.32 -4.15 -2.21
N ILE A 274 -14.46 -4.82 -2.35
CA ILE A 274 -14.66 -5.90 -3.32
C ILE A 274 -15.04 -5.31 -4.68
N GLY A 275 -14.37 -5.76 -5.75
CA GLY A 275 -14.72 -5.40 -7.13
C GLY A 275 -14.35 -3.98 -7.54
N VAL A 276 -13.48 -3.30 -6.78
CA VAL A 276 -13.05 -1.93 -7.06
C VAL A 276 -11.75 -1.93 -7.85
N THR A 277 -11.78 -1.29 -9.03
CA THR A 277 -10.64 -1.19 -9.96
C THR A 277 -9.98 0.18 -9.98
N THR A 278 -10.40 1.09 -9.09
CA THR A 278 -9.84 2.45 -8.94
C THR A 278 -8.79 2.48 -7.82
N LYS A 279 -8.21 3.66 -7.56
CA LYS A 279 -7.25 3.84 -6.45
C LYS A 279 -7.79 3.44 -5.07
N GLN A 280 -9.11 3.30 -4.94
CA GLN A 280 -9.77 2.81 -3.73
C GLN A 280 -9.74 1.26 -3.61
N SER A 281 -9.00 0.53 -4.44
CA SER A 281 -8.79 -0.91 -4.22
C SER A 281 -7.96 -1.21 -2.97
N SER A 282 -7.15 -0.24 -2.52
CA SER A 282 -6.31 -0.29 -1.32
C SER A 282 -6.27 1.08 -0.64
N LEU A 283 -5.70 1.17 0.55
CA LEU A 283 -5.59 2.42 1.31
C LEU A 283 -4.52 3.35 0.70
N GLY A 284 -4.88 4.63 0.55
CA GLY A 284 -4.02 5.67 -0.05
C GLY A 284 -3.36 6.60 0.97
N CYS A 285 -3.74 6.50 2.25
CA CYS A 285 -3.11 7.21 3.34
C CYS A 285 -3.29 6.46 4.67
N TYR A 286 -2.47 6.85 5.64
CA TYR A 286 -2.57 6.48 7.04
C TYR A 286 -3.35 7.57 7.80
N ALA A 287 -4.46 7.20 8.41
CA ALA A 287 -5.26 8.00 9.33
C ALA A 287 -4.66 8.05 10.74
N GLY A 288 -3.82 7.08 11.11
CA GLY A 288 -3.04 7.09 12.35
C GLY A 288 -1.66 7.73 12.18
N SER A 289 -0.84 7.60 13.22
CA SER A 289 0.53 8.14 13.23
C SER A 289 1.52 7.14 12.63
N VAL A 290 2.23 7.58 11.59
CA VAL A 290 3.43 6.92 11.08
C VAL A 290 4.58 7.92 11.07
N THR A 291 5.77 7.46 11.46
CA THR A 291 6.97 8.29 11.39
C THR A 291 7.51 8.32 9.95
N VAL A 292 8.12 9.43 9.56
CA VAL A 292 8.82 9.55 8.27
C VAL A 292 9.89 8.45 8.10
N THR A 293 10.49 8.01 9.19
CA THR A 293 11.46 6.91 9.20
C THR A 293 10.83 5.57 8.86
N GLN A 294 9.66 5.24 9.41
CA GLN A 294 8.93 4.01 9.06
C GLN A 294 8.56 4.00 7.58
N VAL A 295 8.01 5.12 7.08
CA VAL A 295 7.65 5.28 5.67
C VAL A 295 8.90 5.12 4.77
N ALA A 296 10.02 5.76 5.13
CA ALA A 296 11.26 5.68 4.36
C ALA A 296 11.93 4.29 4.39
N ILE A 297 11.81 3.54 5.48
CA ILE A 297 12.31 2.16 5.56
C ILE A 297 11.48 1.26 4.64
N ALA A 298 10.15 1.37 4.70
CA ALA A 298 9.26 0.54 3.90
C ALA A 298 9.38 0.84 2.39
N GLU A 299 9.63 2.09 2.02
CA GLU A 299 9.91 2.51 0.64
C GLU A 299 11.16 1.82 0.04
N ARG A 300 12.09 1.29 0.85
CA ARG A 300 13.28 0.57 0.34
C ARG A 300 12.94 -0.77 -0.30
N ALA A 301 11.80 -1.36 0.04
CA ALA A 301 11.32 -2.63 -0.51
C ALA A 301 10.34 -2.44 -1.68
N LYS A 302 10.22 -1.23 -2.23
CA LYS A 302 9.33 -0.94 -3.36
C LYS A 302 9.73 -1.66 -4.64
N CYS A 303 8.79 -1.75 -5.57
CA CYS A 303 9.06 -2.11 -6.95
C CYS A 303 9.95 -1.04 -7.61
N ASP A 304 11.12 -1.42 -8.14
CA ASP A 304 12.01 -0.49 -8.85
C ASP A 304 12.06 -0.80 -10.36
N MET A 305 11.48 0.09 -11.16
CA MET A 305 11.50 0.01 -12.62
C MET A 305 12.85 0.44 -13.24
N LYS A 306 13.79 1.01 -12.46
CA LYS A 306 15.07 1.52 -12.99
C LYS A 306 15.97 0.41 -13.53
N ASN A 307 15.87 -0.81 -13.00
CA ASN A 307 16.60 -1.97 -13.53
C ASN A 307 16.00 -2.54 -14.83
N MET A 308 14.89 -1.99 -15.33
CA MET A 308 14.24 -2.40 -16.59
C MET A 308 14.51 -1.42 -17.74
N LYS A 309 15.11 -0.25 -17.47
CA LYS A 309 15.57 0.69 -18.50
C LYS A 309 17.03 0.43 -18.88
N ALA A 310 17.32 -0.74 -19.43
CA ALA A 310 18.52 -1.00 -20.22
C ALA A 310 18.10 -1.92 -21.38
N THR A 311 17.57 -1.40 -22.48
CA THR A 311 18.38 -0.95 -23.61
C THR A 311 17.50 -0.11 -24.55
N LYS A 312 17.65 1.21 -24.52
CA LYS A 312 17.37 2.02 -25.72
C LYS A 312 18.65 1.99 -26.55
N GLY A 313 18.50 1.62 -27.81
CA GLY A 313 19.59 1.22 -28.70
C GLY A 313 20.77 2.18 -28.78
N MET A 314 21.93 1.56 -28.96
CA MET A 314 22.96 2.04 -29.89
C MET A 314 22.82 1.20 -31.15
#